data_AF-A0A158NVB2-F1
#
_entry.id   AF-A0A158NVB2-F1
#
_cell.length_a   1.000
_cell.length_b   1.000
_cell.length_c   1.000
_cell.angle_alpha   90.00
_cell.angle_beta   90.00
_cell.angle_gamma   90.00
#
_symmetry.space_group_name_H-M   'P 1'
#
loop_
_entity.id
_entity.type
_entity.pdbx_description
1 polymer ?
#
loop_
_entity_poly.entity_id
_entity_poly.type
_entity_poly.pdbx_seq_one_letter_code
_entity_poly.pdbx_strand_id
1 'polypeptide(L)'
;MLAEKNDPTKEEEPTKKVKNFVIPGKKTKRAQSFKELHAKLEELKGVKKLHYKQKLLKKTLKNKLKKKTKKEERLLQRKLARIEQNTVDGSKIKTENEEVPKVPKPKPVFNSEGKMVFSKFDFSEIGVKKKLPKSQNDPKKMLQQLQQKKEKLKQLEDLGDKEAEDIREKDTWKSALAKASGEKVKDDPDLLKRTIKRNEQKKKHSANKWNSRIENVQKSMQERQEKRRENIMKKKKEKKQNKLKKAAKKGRIIPGL
;
A
#
# COMPACT_ATOMS: atom_id res chain seq x y z
N MET A 1 26.74 -1.99 -71.65
CA MET A 1 25.61 -2.53 -70.88
C MET A 1 26.06 -2.81 -69.46
N LEU A 2 25.23 -2.44 -68.48
CA LEU A 2 25.25 -2.81 -67.05
C LEU A 2 26.36 -2.14 -66.20
N ALA A 3 26.11 -1.60 -65.01
CA ALA A 3 24.90 -1.21 -64.27
C ALA A 3 25.41 -0.36 -63.08
N GLU A 4 24.61 0.62 -62.67
CA GLU A 4 24.83 1.51 -61.52
C GLU A 4 25.18 0.75 -60.24
N LYS A 5 26.16 1.28 -59.48
CA LYS A 5 26.27 1.03 -58.05
C LYS A 5 25.93 2.31 -57.30
N ASN A 6 24.68 2.37 -56.87
CA ASN A 6 24.13 3.37 -55.96
C ASN A 6 24.73 3.23 -54.55
N ASP A 7 25.06 4.38 -53.95
CA ASP A 7 25.17 4.57 -52.50
C ASP A 7 23.87 4.17 -51.79
N PRO A 8 23.96 3.80 -50.50
CA PRO A 8 23.12 4.50 -49.54
C PRO A 8 23.87 4.91 -48.26
N THR A 9 23.93 6.23 -48.10
CA THR A 9 23.50 6.97 -46.90
C THR A 9 24.05 6.56 -45.52
N LYS A 10 24.89 7.45 -44.99
CA LYS A 10 25.09 7.72 -43.56
C LYS A 10 23.75 7.75 -42.80
N GLU A 11 23.63 6.89 -41.79
CA GLU A 11 22.73 7.13 -40.66
C GLU A 11 23.58 7.51 -39.44
N GLU A 12 23.48 8.79 -39.06
CA GLU A 12 24.06 9.34 -37.84
C GLU A 12 23.20 8.94 -36.63
N GLU A 13 23.72 8.10 -35.74
CA GLU A 13 23.09 7.89 -34.43
C GLU A 13 23.39 9.05 -33.48
N PRO A 14 22.39 9.57 -32.74
CA PRO A 14 22.59 10.69 -31.83
C PRO A 14 23.34 10.23 -30.57
N THR A 15 24.60 10.67 -30.43
CA THR A 15 25.38 10.51 -29.19
C THR A 15 24.71 11.29 -28.05
N LYS A 16 23.84 10.61 -27.29
CA LYS A 16 23.26 11.16 -26.06
C LYS A 16 24.39 11.45 -25.07
N LYS A 17 24.73 12.73 -24.92
CA LYS A 17 25.64 13.24 -23.88
C LYS A 17 25.14 12.76 -22.51
N VAL A 18 25.77 11.73 -21.97
CA VAL A 18 25.54 11.26 -20.61
C VAL A 18 26.08 12.32 -19.67
N LYS A 19 25.19 13.18 -19.15
CA LYS A 19 25.53 14.14 -18.09
C LYS A 19 25.89 13.34 -16.84
N ASN A 20 27.19 13.18 -16.59
CA ASN A 20 27.71 12.62 -15.36
C ASN A 20 27.37 13.56 -14.20
N PHE A 21 26.57 13.08 -13.24
CA PHE A 21 26.30 13.79 -12.00
C PHE A 21 27.58 13.86 -11.16
N VAL A 22 28.21 15.04 -11.11
CA VAL A 22 29.29 15.35 -10.18
C VAL A 22 28.65 15.65 -8.82
N ILE A 23 29.11 14.94 -7.78
CA ILE A 23 28.74 15.23 -6.39
C ILE A 23 29.41 16.56 -6.02
N PRO A 24 28.67 17.57 -5.54
CA PRO A 24 29.26 18.88 -5.22
C PRO A 24 30.18 18.72 -4.00
N GLY A 25 31.47 19.11 -4.15
CA GLY A 25 32.43 19.21 -3.05
C GLY A 25 33.76 18.44 -3.19
N LYS A 26 33.94 17.58 -4.20
CA LYS A 26 35.24 16.93 -4.48
C LYS A 26 35.70 17.20 -5.90
N LYS A 27 36.67 18.11 -6.08
CA LYS A 27 37.40 18.26 -7.35
C LYS A 27 38.29 17.03 -7.53
N THR A 28 38.02 16.17 -8.51
CA THR A 28 38.91 15.06 -8.84
C THR A 28 40.19 15.62 -9.47
N LYS A 29 41.36 15.41 -8.86
CA LYS A 29 42.64 15.78 -9.46
C LYS A 29 42.81 15.08 -10.82
N ARG A 30 43.31 15.82 -11.83
CA ARG A 30 43.64 15.30 -13.16
C ARG A 30 44.85 14.37 -13.03
N ALA A 31 44.81 13.21 -13.67
CA ALA A 31 45.94 12.27 -13.66
C ALA A 31 47.18 12.96 -14.20
N GLN A 32 48.31 12.80 -13.51
CA GLN A 32 49.55 13.51 -13.84
C GLN A 32 50.46 12.69 -14.77
N SER A 33 50.31 11.35 -14.79
CA SER A 33 51.07 10.47 -15.69
C SER A 33 50.18 9.62 -16.58
N PHE A 34 50.73 9.19 -17.73
CA PHE A 34 50.03 8.31 -18.67
C PHE A 34 49.66 6.96 -18.04
N LYS A 35 50.52 6.40 -17.19
CA LYS A 35 50.26 5.17 -16.43
C LYS A 35 49.10 5.33 -15.45
N GLU A 36 49.05 6.44 -14.73
CA GLU A 36 47.97 6.76 -13.79
C GLU A 36 46.63 6.94 -14.53
N LEU A 37 46.65 7.57 -15.71
CA LEU A 37 45.47 7.71 -16.55
C LEU A 37 44.98 6.35 -17.06
N HIS A 38 45.88 5.47 -17.51
CA HIS A 38 45.54 4.12 -17.96
C HIS A 38 44.92 3.29 -16.84
N ALA A 39 45.54 3.27 -15.66
CA ALA A 39 45.01 2.56 -14.49
C ALA A 39 43.61 3.07 -14.10
N LYS A 40 43.41 4.40 -14.13
CA LYS A 40 42.10 5.01 -13.84
C LYS A 40 41.04 4.67 -14.89
N LEU A 41 41.42 4.56 -16.16
CA LEU A 41 40.52 4.10 -17.23
C LEU A 41 40.19 2.61 -17.10
N GLU A 42 41.15 1.77 -16.73
CA GLU A 42 40.94 0.34 -16.46
C GLU A 42 40.04 0.11 -15.26
N GLU A 43 40.21 0.87 -14.17
CA GLU A 43 39.29 0.83 -13.03
C GLU A 43 37.85 1.17 -13.46
N LEU A 44 37.67 2.21 -14.26
CA LEU A 44 36.35 2.62 -14.77
C LEU A 44 35.76 1.59 -15.74
N LYS A 45 36.59 0.92 -16.56
CA LYS A 45 36.19 -0.19 -17.43
C LYS A 45 35.89 -1.47 -16.65
N GLY A 46 36.54 -1.69 -15.51
CA GLY A 46 36.41 -2.86 -14.63
C GLY A 46 35.14 -2.86 -13.76
N VAL A 47 34.48 -1.70 -13.59
CA VAL A 47 33.16 -1.63 -12.93
C VAL A 47 32.08 -2.22 -13.84
N LYS A 48 31.90 -3.55 -13.78
CA LYS A 48 30.80 -4.25 -14.45
C LYS A 48 29.47 -3.56 -14.11
N LYS A 49 28.88 -2.89 -15.09
CA LYS A 49 27.59 -2.20 -14.97
C LYS A 49 26.54 -3.26 -14.66
N LEU A 50 26.08 -3.31 -13.40
CA LEU A 50 25.08 -4.29 -12.97
C LEU A 50 23.85 -4.18 -13.88
N HIS A 51 23.43 -5.33 -14.42
CA HIS A 51 22.24 -5.41 -15.27
C HIS A 51 21.02 -4.85 -14.50
N TYR A 52 20.05 -4.25 -15.19
CA TYR A 52 18.91 -3.55 -14.57
C TYR A 52 18.23 -4.36 -13.45
N LYS A 53 18.05 -5.67 -13.69
CA LYS A 53 17.50 -6.63 -12.72
C LYS A 53 18.35 -6.76 -11.45
N GLN A 54 19.68 -6.79 -11.58
CA GLN A 54 20.61 -6.85 -10.45
C GLN A 54 20.63 -5.53 -9.66
N LYS A 55 20.51 -4.39 -10.34
CA LYS A 55 20.38 -3.07 -9.68
C LYS A 55 19.11 -2.99 -8.85
N LEU A 56 17.99 -3.53 -9.35
CA LEU A 56 16.73 -3.59 -8.62
C LEU A 56 16.84 -4.49 -7.37
N LEU A 57 17.44 -5.68 -7.50
CA LEU A 57 17.71 -6.58 -6.37
C LEU A 57 18.61 -5.93 -5.31
N LYS A 58 19.67 -5.22 -5.72
CA LYS A 58 20.54 -4.50 -4.78
C LYS A 58 19.78 -3.39 -4.04
N LYS A 59 18.88 -2.67 -4.73
CA LYS A 59 18.05 -1.62 -4.14
C LYS A 59 17.03 -2.20 -3.14
N THR A 60 16.40 -3.32 -3.45
CA THR A 60 15.44 -3.98 -2.55
C THR A 60 16.14 -4.53 -1.31
N LEU A 61 17.30 -5.17 -1.45
CA LEU A 61 18.11 -5.65 -0.33
C LEU A 61 18.58 -4.50 0.57
N LYS A 62 19.08 -3.40 -0.02
CA LYS A 62 19.50 -2.21 0.73
C LYS A 62 18.34 -1.58 1.52
N ASN A 63 17.15 -1.50 0.92
CA ASN A 63 15.95 -1.01 1.63
C ASN A 63 15.50 -1.97 2.73
N LYS A 64 15.62 -3.29 2.54
CA LYS A 64 15.28 -4.29 3.56
C LYS A 64 16.22 -4.19 4.76
N LEU A 65 17.53 -4.04 4.52
CA LEU A 65 18.52 -3.81 5.57
C LEU A 65 18.23 -2.53 6.34
N LYS A 66 18.04 -1.39 5.65
CA LYS A 66 17.67 -0.12 6.31
C LYS A 66 16.41 -0.20 7.17
N LYS A 67 15.40 -0.97 6.73
CA LYS A 67 14.17 -1.18 7.52
C LYS A 67 14.43 -2.03 8.77
N LYS A 68 15.30 -3.04 8.67
CA LYS A 68 15.70 -3.87 9.82
C LYS A 68 16.46 -3.04 10.86
N THR A 69 17.50 -2.31 10.44
CA THR A 69 18.31 -1.48 11.34
C THR A 69 17.46 -0.42 12.05
N LYS A 70 16.57 0.28 11.33
CA LYS A 70 15.66 1.26 11.93
C LYS A 70 14.66 0.64 12.92
N LYS A 71 14.28 -0.63 12.72
CA LYS A 71 13.41 -1.36 13.65
C LYS A 71 14.16 -1.75 14.92
N GLU A 72 15.41 -2.21 14.79
CA GLU A 72 16.29 -2.55 15.90
C GLU A 72 16.62 -1.32 16.75
N GLU A 73 16.94 -0.19 16.11
CA GLU A 73 17.18 1.10 16.78
C GLU A 73 15.97 1.54 17.62
N ARG A 74 14.75 1.46 17.06
CA ARG A 74 13.51 1.77 17.81
C ARG A 74 13.27 0.82 18.99
N LEU A 75 13.63 -0.45 18.84
CA LEU A 75 13.51 -1.41 19.93
C LEU A 75 14.51 -1.12 21.05
N LEU A 76 15.74 -0.74 20.70
CA LEU A 76 16.75 -0.32 21.67
C LEU A 76 16.32 0.96 22.40
N GLN A 77 15.86 1.99 21.68
CA GLN A 77 15.31 3.21 22.29
C GLN A 77 14.15 2.90 23.25
N ARG A 78 13.23 2.02 22.86
CA ARG A 78 12.11 1.62 23.73
C ARG A 78 12.57 0.81 24.95
N LYS A 79 13.65 0.02 24.84
CA LYS A 79 14.24 -0.67 25.99
C LYS A 79 14.91 0.31 26.95
N LEU A 80 15.68 1.27 26.43
CA LEU A 80 16.32 2.32 27.22
C LEU A 80 15.28 3.18 27.95
N ALA A 81 14.24 3.66 27.25
CA ALA A 81 13.15 4.40 27.88
C ALA A 81 12.42 3.60 28.97
N ARG A 82 12.29 2.27 28.82
CA ARG A 82 11.72 1.42 29.89
C ARG A 82 12.65 1.30 31.09
N ILE A 83 13.96 1.21 30.86
CA ILE A 83 14.95 1.19 31.93
C ILE A 83 14.95 2.53 32.66
N GLU A 84 14.95 3.66 31.94
CA GLU A 84 14.87 5.00 32.52
C GLU A 84 13.62 5.20 33.37
N GLN A 85 12.45 4.76 32.89
CA GLN A 85 11.20 4.81 33.67
C GLN A 85 11.26 3.92 34.92
N ASN A 86 11.82 2.71 34.81
CA ASN A 86 12.02 1.83 35.97
C ASN A 86 13.06 2.36 36.96
N THR A 87 14.04 3.14 36.53
CA THR A 87 15.04 3.78 37.43
C THR A 87 14.52 5.03 38.12
N VAL A 88 13.52 5.72 37.54
CA VAL A 88 12.91 6.93 38.14
C VAL A 88 11.86 6.56 39.19
N ASP A 89 11.13 5.45 39.02
CA ASP A 89 10.17 4.96 40.03
C ASP A 89 10.80 4.12 41.17
N GLY A 90 12.14 4.04 41.22
CA GLY A 90 12.91 3.20 42.14
C GLY A 90 13.14 3.77 43.54
N SER A 91 12.19 4.50 44.14
CA SER A 91 12.28 4.94 45.54
C SER A 91 10.93 4.90 46.27
N LYS A 92 10.52 3.68 46.65
CA LYS A 92 9.77 3.38 47.89
C LYS A 92 9.63 1.86 48.03
N ILE A 93 10.55 1.27 48.78
CA ILE A 93 10.45 -0.11 49.29
C ILE A 93 9.59 -0.07 50.56
N LYS A 94 8.57 -0.93 50.62
CA LYS A 94 8.10 -1.53 51.87
C LYS A 94 7.84 -3.01 51.60
N THR A 95 8.76 -3.83 52.09
CA THR A 95 8.54 -5.24 52.50
C THR A 95 7.56 -5.20 53.68
N GLU A 96 6.55 -6.05 53.76
CA GLU A 96 6.60 -7.28 54.56
C GLU A 96 5.37 -8.16 54.31
N ASN A 97 5.67 -9.47 54.28
CA ASN A 97 4.92 -10.63 54.74
C ASN A 97 3.75 -11.23 53.94
N GLU A 98 3.91 -12.56 53.85
CA GLU A 98 3.11 -13.57 53.21
C GLU A 98 1.75 -13.71 53.86
N GLU A 99 0.72 -13.94 53.05
CA GLU A 99 -0.29 -14.97 53.28
C GLU A 99 -1.15 -15.06 52.01
N VAL A 100 -1.20 -16.24 51.41
CA VAL A 100 -1.86 -16.52 50.14
C VAL A 100 -3.38 -16.32 50.26
N PRO A 101 -4.01 -15.35 49.54
CA PRO A 101 -5.45 -15.36 49.36
C PRO A 101 -5.75 -15.89 47.95
N LYS A 102 -6.44 -17.02 47.93
CA LYS A 102 -7.05 -17.66 46.76
C LYS A 102 -7.66 -16.63 45.81
N VAL A 103 -7.02 -16.42 44.65
CA VAL A 103 -7.37 -15.40 43.65
C VAL A 103 -8.86 -15.47 43.30
N PRO A 104 -9.70 -14.50 43.71
CA PRO A 104 -11.00 -14.34 43.08
C PRO A 104 -10.75 -13.77 41.69
N LYS A 105 -11.25 -14.44 40.65
CA LYS A 105 -11.19 -13.92 39.27
C LYS A 105 -11.70 -12.47 39.28
N PRO A 106 -10.88 -11.47 38.90
CA PRO A 106 -11.34 -10.09 38.92
C PRO A 106 -12.52 -9.95 37.97
N LYS A 107 -13.66 -9.48 38.48
CA LYS A 107 -14.83 -9.17 37.66
C LYS A 107 -14.40 -8.14 36.60
N PRO A 108 -14.84 -8.29 35.34
CA PRO A 108 -14.53 -7.32 34.30
C PRO A 108 -15.03 -5.94 34.74
N VAL A 109 -14.12 -4.96 34.76
CA VAL A 109 -14.46 -3.56 35.03
C VAL A 109 -14.94 -2.96 33.72
N PHE A 110 -16.16 -2.42 33.73
CA PHE A 110 -16.75 -1.75 32.58
C PHE A 110 -16.69 -0.23 32.78
N ASN A 111 -16.38 0.50 31.71
CA ASN A 111 -16.49 1.97 31.68
C ASN A 111 -17.95 2.41 31.71
N SER A 112 -18.20 3.72 31.84
CA SER A 112 -19.53 4.34 31.68
C SER A 112 -20.22 3.97 30.36
N GLU A 113 -19.45 3.67 29.30
CA GLU A 113 -19.94 3.19 28.00
C GLU A 113 -20.20 1.67 27.93
N GLY A 114 -20.09 0.93 29.04
CA GLY A 114 -20.31 -0.52 29.07
C GLY A 114 -19.22 -1.36 28.40
N LYS A 115 -18.04 -0.78 28.14
CA LYS A 115 -16.88 -1.48 27.54
C LYS A 115 -15.92 -1.96 28.63
N MET A 116 -15.42 -3.19 28.49
CA MET A 116 -14.44 -3.76 29.42
C MET A 116 -13.10 -3.04 29.32
N VAL A 117 -12.60 -2.54 30.44
CA VAL A 117 -11.33 -1.82 30.52
C VAL A 117 -10.45 -2.40 31.61
N PHE A 118 -9.16 -2.45 31.31
CA PHE A 118 -8.14 -3.08 32.14
C PHE A 118 -7.41 -2.09 33.05
N SER A 119 -7.62 -0.77 32.87
CA SER A 119 -7.09 0.30 33.73
C SER A 119 -8.09 0.75 34.78
N LYS A 120 -7.60 1.32 35.89
CA LYS A 120 -8.43 1.91 36.97
C LYS A 120 -8.93 3.32 36.65
N PHE A 121 -8.35 3.95 35.64
CA PHE A 121 -8.78 5.24 35.13
C PHE A 121 -9.61 5.06 33.87
N ASP A 122 -10.74 5.76 33.80
CA ASP A 122 -11.59 5.84 32.63
C ASP A 122 -11.18 7.05 31.78
N PHE A 123 -10.62 6.80 30.60
CA PHE A 123 -10.24 7.83 29.64
C PHE A 123 -11.29 8.05 28.55
N SER A 124 -12.48 7.47 28.68
CA SER A 124 -13.54 7.58 27.67
C SER A 124 -13.99 9.01 27.41
N GLU A 125 -13.88 9.91 28.40
CA GLU A 125 -14.32 11.31 28.27
C GLU A 125 -13.22 12.27 27.80
N ILE A 126 -11.94 11.89 27.95
CA ILE A 126 -10.80 12.76 27.63
C ILE A 126 -10.49 12.65 26.13
N GLY A 127 -11.04 13.60 25.36
CA GLY A 127 -10.66 13.83 23.95
C GLY A 127 -11.71 13.44 22.90
N VAL A 128 -12.92 13.08 23.29
CA VAL A 128 -14.00 12.77 22.34
C VAL A 128 -14.60 14.07 21.81
N LYS A 129 -13.98 14.63 20.77
CA LYS A 129 -14.68 15.61 19.92
C LYS A 129 -15.94 14.93 19.39
N LYS A 130 -17.12 15.43 19.76
CA LYS A 130 -18.43 14.94 19.27
C LYS A 130 -18.35 14.79 17.75
N LYS A 131 -18.19 13.56 17.26
CA LYS A 131 -18.12 13.31 15.81
C LYS A 131 -19.54 13.47 15.28
N LEU A 132 -19.75 14.51 14.46
CA LEU A 132 -21.03 14.67 13.79
C LEU A 132 -21.39 13.36 13.06
N PRO A 133 -22.68 12.98 13.07
CA PRO A 133 -23.13 11.74 12.46
C PRO A 133 -22.69 11.70 10.99
N LYS A 134 -22.07 10.59 10.57
CA LYS A 134 -21.47 10.41 9.24
C LYS A 134 -22.47 10.70 8.10
N SER A 135 -23.77 10.51 8.36
CA SER A 135 -24.89 10.82 7.45
C SER A 135 -24.91 12.26 6.95
N GLN A 136 -24.44 13.23 7.74
CA GLN A 136 -24.43 14.63 7.31
C GLN A 136 -23.40 14.90 6.20
N ASN A 137 -22.39 14.05 6.04
CA ASN A 137 -21.30 14.25 5.08
C ASN A 137 -21.40 13.39 3.81
N ASP A 138 -22.55 12.77 3.55
CA ASP A 138 -22.73 11.92 2.37
C ASP A 138 -22.87 12.77 1.10
N PRO A 139 -21.98 12.61 0.10
CA PRO A 139 -21.96 13.49 -1.07
C PRO A 139 -23.20 13.33 -1.96
N LYS A 140 -23.86 12.16 -1.92
CA LYS A 140 -25.13 11.92 -2.62
C LYS A 140 -26.27 12.72 -1.98
N LYS A 141 -26.34 12.72 -0.65
CA LYS A 141 -27.36 13.46 0.11
C LYS A 141 -27.15 14.97 -0.03
N MET A 142 -25.91 15.43 0.03
CA MET A 142 -25.55 16.84 -0.22
C MET A 142 -25.98 17.28 -1.63
N LEU A 143 -25.73 16.46 -2.65
CA LEU A 143 -26.15 16.78 -4.01
C LEU A 143 -27.67 16.87 -4.13
N GLN A 144 -28.40 15.93 -3.52
CA GLN A 144 -29.86 15.94 -3.50
C GLN A 144 -30.43 17.16 -2.77
N GLN A 145 -29.87 17.53 -1.63
CA GLN A 145 -30.26 18.73 -0.89
C GLN A 145 -30.04 19.99 -1.73
N LEU A 146 -28.92 20.06 -2.46
CA LEU A 146 -28.64 21.20 -3.32
C LEU A 146 -29.59 21.28 -4.52
N GLN A 147 -29.95 20.13 -5.11
CA GLN A 147 -30.97 20.06 -6.16
C GLN A 147 -32.33 20.53 -5.64
N GLN A 148 -32.77 20.03 -4.48
CA GLN A 148 -34.04 20.45 -3.87
C GLN A 148 -34.05 21.95 -3.54
N LYS A 149 -32.94 22.51 -3.03
CA LYS A 149 -32.83 23.96 -2.81
C LYS A 149 -32.96 24.74 -4.12
N LYS A 150 -32.29 24.29 -5.17
CA LYS A 150 -32.36 24.93 -6.49
C LYS A 150 -33.77 24.86 -7.09
N GLU A 151 -34.44 23.73 -6.96
CA GLU A 151 -35.82 23.54 -7.42
C GLU A 151 -36.79 24.46 -6.67
N LYS A 152 -36.68 24.56 -5.35
CA LYS A 152 -37.49 25.48 -4.54
C LYS A 152 -37.26 26.95 -4.91
N LEU A 153 -36.01 27.35 -5.10
CA LEU A 153 -35.71 28.72 -5.55
C LEU A 153 -36.30 28.99 -6.92
N LYS A 154 -36.22 28.04 -7.85
CA LYS A 154 -36.79 28.17 -9.18
C LYS A 154 -38.33 28.29 -9.12
N GLN A 155 -38.98 27.51 -8.27
CA GLN A 155 -40.43 27.58 -8.08
C GLN A 155 -40.87 28.96 -7.56
N LEU A 156 -40.12 29.56 -6.63
CA LEU A 156 -40.42 30.92 -6.12
C LEU A 156 -40.15 32.00 -7.18
N GLU A 157 -39.12 31.84 -8.01
CA GLU A 157 -38.88 32.74 -9.15
C GLU A 157 -39.98 32.67 -10.20
N ASP A 158 -40.44 31.45 -10.53
CA ASP A 158 -41.51 31.23 -11.51
C ASP A 158 -42.83 31.85 -11.03
N LEU A 159 -43.02 31.98 -9.71
CA LEU A 159 -44.18 32.68 -9.09
C LEU A 159 -44.01 34.21 -9.04
N GLY A 160 -42.82 34.74 -9.36
CA GLY A 160 -42.54 36.19 -9.38
C GLY A 160 -42.29 36.80 -7.99
N ASP A 161 -41.97 35.98 -6.99
CA ASP A 161 -41.80 36.44 -5.62
C ASP A 161 -40.43 37.10 -5.41
N LYS A 162 -40.42 38.36 -4.95
CA LYS A 162 -39.20 39.07 -4.49
C LYS A 162 -38.48 38.30 -3.38
N GLU A 163 -39.21 37.44 -2.66
CA GLU A 163 -38.65 36.55 -1.64
C GLU A 163 -37.55 35.62 -2.17
N ALA A 164 -37.57 35.26 -3.47
CA ALA A 164 -36.54 34.42 -4.06
C ALA A 164 -35.16 35.10 -4.07
N GLU A 165 -35.11 36.41 -4.34
CA GLU A 165 -33.89 37.21 -4.33
C GLU A 165 -33.38 37.38 -2.90
N ASP A 166 -34.27 37.71 -1.95
CA ASP A 166 -33.95 37.83 -0.53
C ASP A 166 -33.36 36.53 0.05
N ILE A 167 -33.92 35.36 -0.33
CA ILE A 167 -33.42 34.05 0.12
C ILE A 167 -32.03 33.79 -0.45
N ARG A 168 -31.78 34.14 -1.72
CA ARG A 168 -30.46 34.00 -2.35
C ARG A 168 -29.43 34.87 -1.65
N GLU A 169 -29.73 36.13 -1.39
CA GLU A 169 -28.84 37.02 -0.66
C GLU A 169 -28.55 36.50 0.75
N LYS A 170 -29.58 36.07 1.49
CA LYS A 170 -29.40 35.47 2.82
C LYS A 170 -28.50 34.24 2.76
N ASP A 171 -28.66 33.38 1.76
CA ASP A 171 -27.85 32.17 1.60
C ASP A 171 -26.40 32.48 1.19
N THR A 172 -26.16 33.49 0.34
CA THR A 172 -24.80 33.92 -0.03
C THR A 172 -24.06 34.51 1.17
N TRP A 173 -24.72 35.38 1.95
CA TRP A 173 -24.15 35.94 3.18
C TRP A 173 -23.88 34.87 4.24
N LYS A 174 -24.80 33.93 4.45
CA LYS A 174 -24.57 32.79 5.36
C LYS A 174 -23.37 31.94 4.92
N SER A 175 -23.26 31.64 3.62
CA SER A 175 -22.14 30.88 3.06
C SER A 175 -20.82 31.62 3.23
N ALA A 176 -20.80 32.95 3.01
CA ALA A 176 -19.63 33.79 3.21
C ALA A 176 -19.19 33.82 4.68
N LEU A 177 -20.13 34.01 5.62
CA LEU A 177 -19.86 34.00 7.06
C LEU A 177 -19.35 32.64 7.54
N ALA A 178 -19.94 31.54 7.06
CA ALA A 178 -19.48 30.18 7.39
C ALA A 178 -18.06 29.91 6.85
N LYS A 179 -17.74 30.39 5.65
CA LYS A 179 -16.37 30.31 5.11
C LYS A 179 -15.38 31.13 5.94
N ALA A 180 -15.78 32.34 6.37
CA ALA A 180 -14.96 33.21 7.20
C ALA A 180 -14.71 32.64 8.61
N SER A 181 -15.70 31.95 9.19
CA SER A 181 -15.53 31.23 10.47
C SER A 181 -14.65 29.99 10.37
N GLY A 182 -14.26 29.58 9.16
CA GLY A 182 -13.43 28.41 8.88
C GLY A 182 -14.21 27.11 8.66
N GLU A 183 -15.54 27.19 8.53
CA GLU A 183 -16.37 26.04 8.17
C GLU A 183 -16.18 25.65 6.70
N LYS A 184 -16.02 24.34 6.45
CA LYS A 184 -15.84 23.80 5.10
C LYS A 184 -17.18 23.60 4.40
N VAL A 185 -17.67 24.67 3.80
CA VAL A 185 -18.88 24.68 2.97
C VAL A 185 -18.67 23.86 1.67
N LYS A 186 -19.60 22.96 1.33
CA LYS A 186 -19.48 22.01 0.20
C LYS A 186 -20.68 22.12 -0.75
N ASP A 187 -20.84 23.29 -1.35
CA ASP A 187 -22.02 23.63 -2.14
C ASP A 187 -21.81 23.47 -3.66
N ASP A 188 -20.67 22.95 -4.11
CA ASP A 188 -20.39 22.81 -5.56
C ASP A 188 -20.95 21.49 -6.13
N PRO A 189 -21.98 21.51 -7.01
CA PRO A 189 -22.61 20.29 -7.52
C PRO A 189 -21.63 19.44 -8.34
N ASP A 190 -20.74 20.05 -9.11
CA ASP A 190 -19.80 19.34 -9.97
C ASP A 190 -18.70 18.64 -9.16
N LEU A 191 -18.24 19.25 -8.07
CA LEU A 191 -17.29 18.62 -7.16
C LEU A 191 -17.94 17.44 -6.41
N LEU A 192 -19.20 17.57 -6.01
CA LEU A 192 -19.97 16.48 -5.40
C LEU A 192 -20.13 15.31 -6.38
N LYS A 193 -20.53 15.58 -7.63
CA LYS A 193 -20.61 14.56 -8.70
C LYS A 193 -19.26 13.86 -8.95
N ARG A 194 -18.16 14.63 -9.05
CA ARG A 194 -16.80 14.07 -9.20
C ARG A 194 -16.40 13.21 -8.01
N THR A 195 -16.77 13.61 -6.81
CA THR A 195 -16.49 12.85 -5.58
C THR A 195 -17.26 11.54 -5.55
N ILE A 196 -18.54 11.55 -5.95
CA ILE A 196 -19.36 10.33 -6.10
C ILE A 196 -18.68 9.38 -7.10
N LYS A 197 -18.34 9.86 -8.30
CA LYS A 197 -17.64 9.06 -9.33
C LYS A 197 -16.33 8.47 -8.81
N ARG A 198 -15.52 9.25 -8.10
CA ARG A 198 -14.26 8.78 -7.51
C ARG A 198 -14.49 7.68 -6.47
N ASN A 199 -15.52 7.81 -5.64
CA ASN A 199 -15.88 6.82 -4.64
C ASN A 199 -16.37 5.52 -5.30
N GLU A 200 -17.18 5.63 -6.35
CA GLU A 200 -17.63 4.48 -7.15
C GLU A 200 -16.45 3.78 -7.83
N GLN A 201 -15.52 4.52 -8.41
CA GLN A 201 -14.31 3.95 -9.02
C GLN A 201 -13.44 3.21 -8.00
N LYS A 202 -13.28 3.76 -6.79
CA LYS A 202 -12.58 3.09 -5.69
C LYS A 202 -13.26 1.78 -5.29
N LYS A 203 -14.59 1.78 -5.21
CA LYS A 203 -15.38 0.56 -4.91
C LYS A 203 -15.22 -0.48 -6.02
N LYS A 204 -15.36 -0.08 -7.29
CA LYS A 204 -15.12 -0.96 -8.46
C LYS A 204 -13.71 -1.57 -8.45
N HIS A 205 -12.68 -0.75 -8.23
CA HIS A 205 -11.30 -1.24 -8.14
C HIS A 205 -11.12 -2.25 -7.00
N SER A 206 -11.73 -1.98 -5.84
CA SER A 206 -11.66 -2.87 -4.68
C SER A 206 -12.39 -4.19 -4.94
N ALA A 207 -13.55 -4.14 -5.59
CA ALA A 207 -14.32 -5.32 -6.00
C ALA A 207 -13.52 -6.17 -7.01
N ASN A 208 -12.97 -5.56 -8.06
CA ASN A 208 -12.16 -6.27 -9.05
C ASN A 208 -10.94 -6.94 -8.40
N LYS A 209 -10.25 -6.23 -7.50
CA LYS A 209 -9.10 -6.79 -6.76
C LYS A 209 -9.50 -7.96 -5.86
N TRP A 210 -10.69 -7.92 -5.29
CA TRP A 210 -11.22 -9.03 -4.49
C TRP A 210 -11.54 -10.23 -5.37
N ASN A 211 -12.21 -10.02 -6.50
CA ASN A 211 -12.52 -11.08 -7.46
C ASN A 211 -11.25 -11.73 -8.01
N SER A 212 -10.25 -10.95 -8.42
CA SER A 212 -8.96 -11.51 -8.87
C SER A 212 -8.24 -12.29 -7.77
N ARG A 213 -8.43 -11.95 -6.48
CA ARG A 213 -7.88 -12.76 -5.38
C ARG A 213 -8.59 -14.10 -5.26
N ILE A 214 -9.92 -14.11 -5.37
CA ILE A 214 -10.72 -15.34 -5.35
C ILE A 214 -10.33 -16.24 -6.52
N GLU A 215 -10.28 -15.70 -7.73
CA GLU A 215 -9.87 -16.43 -8.94
C GLU A 215 -8.47 -17.02 -8.80
N ASN A 216 -7.51 -16.25 -8.30
CA ASN A 216 -6.15 -16.76 -8.08
C ASN A 216 -6.11 -17.90 -7.05
N VAL A 217 -6.92 -17.82 -5.98
CA VAL A 217 -7.03 -18.90 -4.99
C VAL A 217 -7.64 -20.15 -5.62
N GLN A 218 -8.75 -20.00 -6.35
CA GLN A 218 -9.40 -21.10 -7.04
C GLN A 218 -8.47 -21.77 -8.07
N LYS A 219 -7.78 -20.97 -8.88
CA LYS A 219 -6.78 -21.46 -9.84
C LYS A 219 -5.65 -22.21 -9.15
N SER A 220 -5.10 -21.68 -8.05
CA SER A 220 -4.04 -22.36 -7.29
C SER A 220 -4.52 -23.70 -6.70
N MET A 221 -5.77 -23.77 -6.24
CA MET A 221 -6.39 -25.01 -5.78
C MET A 221 -6.55 -26.02 -6.91
N GLN A 222 -7.06 -25.59 -8.07
CA GLN A 222 -7.23 -26.42 -9.26
C GLN A 222 -5.88 -26.96 -9.76
N GLU A 223 -4.88 -26.10 -9.95
CA GLU A 223 -3.54 -26.50 -10.37
C GLU A 223 -2.91 -27.54 -9.42
N ARG A 224 -3.13 -27.40 -8.10
CA ARG A 224 -2.65 -28.39 -7.12
C ARG A 224 -3.37 -29.72 -7.27
N GLN A 225 -4.68 -29.71 -7.49
CA GLN A 225 -5.46 -30.93 -7.71
C GLN A 225 -5.09 -31.61 -9.03
N GLU A 226 -4.91 -30.85 -10.11
CA GLU A 226 -4.47 -31.34 -11.42
C GLU A 226 -3.10 -32.01 -11.32
N LYS A 227 -2.11 -31.34 -10.74
CA LYS A 227 -0.78 -31.92 -10.49
C LYS A 227 -0.87 -33.24 -9.69
N ARG A 228 -1.75 -33.30 -8.70
CA ARG A 228 -1.98 -34.54 -7.93
C ARG A 228 -2.57 -35.64 -8.81
N ARG A 229 -3.58 -35.32 -9.63
CA ARG A 229 -4.21 -36.28 -10.57
C ARG A 229 -3.20 -36.79 -11.58
N GLU A 230 -2.41 -35.92 -12.18
CA GLU A 230 -1.34 -36.26 -13.12
C GLU A 230 -0.30 -37.18 -12.48
N ASN A 231 0.19 -36.85 -11.28
CA ASN A 231 1.15 -37.69 -10.55
C ASN A 231 0.58 -39.08 -10.22
N ILE A 232 -0.70 -39.16 -9.82
CA ILE A 232 -1.38 -40.45 -9.58
C ILE A 232 -1.49 -41.25 -10.87
N MET A 233 -1.87 -40.61 -11.99
CA MET A 233 -1.97 -41.27 -13.29
C MET A 233 -0.61 -41.75 -13.79
N LYS A 234 0.43 -40.94 -13.64
CA LYS A 234 1.82 -41.32 -13.95
C LYS A 234 2.25 -42.53 -13.13
N LYS A 235 2.03 -42.53 -11.81
CA LYS A 235 2.33 -43.67 -10.93
C LYS A 235 1.54 -44.94 -11.31
N LYS A 236 0.29 -44.82 -11.73
CA LYS A 236 -0.51 -45.95 -12.24
C LYS A 236 0.08 -46.50 -13.55
N LYS A 237 0.45 -45.64 -14.50
CA LYS A 237 1.08 -46.03 -15.77
C LYS A 237 2.44 -46.69 -15.55
N GLU A 238 3.30 -46.11 -14.71
CA GLU A 238 4.60 -46.68 -14.35
C GLU A 238 4.47 -48.06 -13.69
N LYS A 239 3.50 -48.25 -12.78
CA LYS A 239 3.22 -49.57 -12.20
C LYS A 239 2.84 -50.61 -13.27
N LYS A 240 1.99 -50.24 -14.23
CA LYS A 240 1.63 -51.12 -15.36
C LYS A 240 2.85 -51.44 -16.23
N GLN A 241 3.61 -50.41 -16.64
CA GLN A 241 4.83 -50.59 -17.43
C GLN A 241 5.88 -51.44 -16.72
N ASN A 242 6.09 -51.25 -15.41
CA ASN A 242 7.04 -52.06 -14.65
C ASN A 242 6.59 -53.53 -14.55
N LYS A 243 5.29 -53.81 -14.45
CA LYS A 243 4.76 -55.18 -14.53
C LYS A 243 5.04 -55.80 -15.90
N LEU A 244 4.77 -55.07 -16.98
CA LEU A 244 5.05 -55.51 -18.36
C LEU A 244 6.55 -55.79 -18.55
N LYS A 245 7.44 -54.86 -18.15
CA LYS A 245 8.90 -55.04 -18.21
C LYS A 245 9.38 -56.26 -17.42
N LYS A 246 8.81 -56.51 -16.23
CA LYS A 246 9.14 -57.70 -15.43
C LYS A 246 8.66 -59.01 -16.09
N ALA A 247 7.49 -59.00 -16.75
CA ALA A 247 6.98 -60.16 -17.48
C ALA A 247 7.85 -60.49 -18.70
N ALA A 248 8.23 -59.46 -19.49
CA ALA A 248 9.14 -59.59 -20.63
C ALA A 248 10.51 -60.17 -20.21
N LYS A 249 11.11 -59.65 -19.13
CA LYS A 249 12.38 -60.17 -18.58
C LYS A 249 12.31 -61.65 -18.15
N LYS A 250 11.11 -62.15 -17.82
CA LYS A 250 10.87 -63.55 -17.43
C LYS A 250 10.46 -64.44 -18.61
N GLY A 251 10.52 -63.93 -19.84
CA GLY A 251 10.18 -64.69 -21.05
C GLY A 251 8.68 -65.01 -21.20
N ARG A 252 7.80 -64.36 -20.43
CA ARG A 252 6.34 -64.54 -20.59
C ARG A 252 5.86 -63.72 -21.78
N ILE A 253 5.20 -64.38 -22.73
CA ILE A 253 4.56 -63.75 -23.90
C ILE A 253 3.53 -62.73 -23.37
N ILE A 254 3.70 -61.47 -23.75
CA ILE A 254 2.81 -60.39 -23.36
C ILE A 254 1.77 -60.24 -24.48
N PRO A 255 0.49 -60.61 -24.26
CA PRO A 255 -0.54 -60.34 -25.25
C PRO A 255 -0.83 -58.84 -25.30
N GLY A 256 -0.74 -58.24 -26.49
CA GLY A 256 -1.11 -56.84 -26.74
C GLY A 256 -0.01 -55.81 -26.47
N LEU A 257 1.25 -56.19 -26.61
CA LEU A 257 2.31 -55.25 -27.01
C LEU A 257 2.30 -55.13 -28.54
#